data_AF-A0A1G6QQV7-F1
#
_entry.id   AF-A0A1G6QQV7-F1
#
_cell.length_a   1.000
_cell.length_b   1.000
_cell.length_c   1.000
_cell.angle_alpha   90.00
_cell.angle_beta   90.00
_cell.angle_gamma   90.00
#
_symmetry.space_group_name_H-M   'P 1'
#
loop_
_entity.id
_entity.type
_entity.pdbx_description
1 polymer ?
#
loop_
_entity_poly.entity_id
_entity_poly.type
_entity_poly.pdbx_seq_one_letter_code
_entity_poly.pdbx_strand_id
1 'polypeptide(L)'
;MSAPDALRRANTNAPTEFARLGEPERASASGPTPEAGAVLRGLPSAPTDPAPAIGSAGRLRWGASTKPALSAEAGSAGHPSVSAATVPAPSAEANPAGRPLVNATPVPAPSAEVDSAGRPLARNRVLVVGSINIDDAVRVPRFPAPGETLSARSADTALGGKGANQAVAAARAGADVRMVGAVGAQDGTAVLAALEADGVDVEGVTRLDGVPSGRAFVFIDDAAENSIVVVAGANHAIPEAAVREACTALRPGDVLLLQNEVPAETSRLAAGLAREGGASVVWNAAPAPESSEELVDRHDLLLVNEHELGRIATLLGVTDTSLEPLLGKVAAAIGADVICTLGDEGAVYRVGGETGRAAARQVAAVDTTAAGDTFAGYFAALADLPLPQRLRRALDAASLAVTRPGASTSIPMRADVEALDRYPGPPEQISAEAGSEAPEENTVERTTR
;
A
#
# COMPACT_ATOMS: atom_id res chain seq x y z
N MET A 1 37.22 31.06 -64.23
CA MET A 1 35.98 31.86 -64.10
C MET A 1 35.75 32.09 -62.62
N SER A 2 35.83 33.37 -62.25
CA SER A 2 35.36 34.10 -61.07
C SER A 2 35.33 33.46 -59.67
N ALA A 3 36.18 34.04 -58.82
CA ALA A 3 36.06 34.28 -57.37
C ALA A 3 34.81 35.17 -57.03
N PRO A 4 34.53 35.64 -55.77
CA PRO A 4 35.40 35.88 -54.60
C PRO A 4 34.93 35.23 -53.27
N ASP A 5 35.80 34.92 -52.29
CA ASP A 5 36.45 35.80 -51.26
C ASP A 5 35.43 36.53 -50.35
N ALA A 6 35.54 36.62 -49.02
CA ALA A 6 36.73 36.80 -48.17
C ALA A 6 36.38 36.51 -46.68
N LEU A 7 37.27 35.85 -45.91
CA LEU A 7 38.10 36.39 -44.79
C LEU A 7 37.32 36.96 -43.57
N ARG A 8 37.67 36.76 -42.28
CA ARG A 8 38.94 36.42 -41.61
C ARG A 8 38.71 36.06 -40.12
N ARG A 9 39.66 35.27 -39.58
CA ARG A 9 39.99 34.93 -38.17
C ARG A 9 40.28 36.21 -37.33
N ALA A 10 40.38 36.29 -36.00
CA ALA A 10 40.84 35.42 -34.90
C ALA A 10 40.39 36.08 -33.56
N ASN A 11 39.99 35.36 -32.51
CA ASN A 11 40.78 34.88 -31.35
C ASN A 11 41.68 35.92 -30.63
N THR A 12 41.36 36.26 -29.36
CA THR A 12 42.32 36.68 -28.32
C THR A 12 41.78 36.45 -26.89
N ASN A 13 42.44 35.52 -26.19
CA ASN A 13 42.82 35.41 -24.76
C ASN A 13 42.31 36.39 -23.67
N ALA A 14 42.04 35.79 -22.49
CA ALA A 14 41.98 36.30 -21.09
C ALA A 14 43.31 36.99 -20.62
N PRO A 15 43.56 37.43 -19.34
CA PRO A 15 42.93 37.12 -18.01
C PRO A 15 42.97 38.26 -16.91
N THR A 16 42.80 37.87 -15.61
CA THR A 16 43.23 38.51 -14.30
C THR A 16 42.34 39.61 -13.68
N GLU A 17 42.08 39.78 -12.37
CA GLU A 17 42.71 39.54 -11.03
C GLU A 17 41.64 39.55 -9.89
N PHE A 18 41.66 38.69 -8.84
CA PHE A 18 42.20 38.82 -7.46
C PHE A 18 41.59 39.86 -6.45
N ALA A 19 41.01 39.37 -5.33
CA ALA A 19 41.16 39.81 -3.91
C ALA A 19 40.05 39.13 -3.03
N ARG A 20 40.30 38.13 -2.17
CA ARG A 20 40.85 38.10 -0.78
C ARG A 20 40.00 38.76 0.34
N LEU A 21 39.53 37.86 1.23
CA LEU A 21 39.52 37.89 2.73
C LEU A 21 38.62 38.88 3.50
N GLY A 22 37.84 38.35 4.45
CA GLY A 22 37.39 39.10 5.63
C GLY A 22 36.17 38.54 6.40
N GLU A 23 36.38 37.54 7.25
CA GLU A 23 35.69 37.37 8.57
C GLU A 23 36.80 37.20 9.62
N PRO A 24 36.60 37.30 10.95
CA PRO A 24 35.39 37.66 11.73
C PRO A 24 35.68 38.74 12.83
N GLU A 25 34.66 39.25 13.54
CA GLU A 25 34.90 39.89 14.85
C GLU A 25 33.91 39.43 15.93
N ARG A 26 34.47 38.89 17.02
CA ARG A 26 33.90 38.72 18.36
C ARG A 26 34.53 39.76 19.29
N ALA A 27 33.74 40.40 20.15
CA ALA A 27 34.12 40.95 21.46
C ALA A 27 32.84 40.93 22.33
N SER A 28 32.74 40.22 23.48
CA SER A 28 33.30 40.49 24.83
C SER A 28 32.95 41.90 25.36
N ALA A 29 32.53 42.18 26.60
CA ALA A 29 32.21 41.43 27.82
C ALA A 29 31.46 42.37 28.82
N SER A 30 30.79 41.78 29.81
CA SER A 30 30.63 42.22 31.23
C SER A 30 29.85 43.49 31.66
N GLY A 31 28.64 43.25 32.22
CA GLY A 31 28.11 43.71 33.54
C GLY A 31 27.65 45.18 33.74
N PRO A 32 26.87 45.53 34.82
CA PRO A 32 26.17 44.72 35.84
C PRO A 32 24.64 45.00 36.00
N THR A 33 23.95 44.13 36.75
CA THR A 33 22.58 44.24 37.36
C THR A 33 22.50 45.33 38.48
N PRO A 34 21.34 45.72 39.09
CA PRO A 34 20.07 44.97 39.31
C PRO A 34 18.72 45.76 39.30
N GLU A 35 17.57 45.05 39.29
CA GLU A 35 16.52 45.03 40.35
C GLU A 35 15.12 44.57 39.89
N ALA A 36 14.46 43.87 40.83
CA ALA A 36 13.01 43.74 41.11
C ALA A 36 12.10 42.80 40.27
N GLY A 37 11.83 41.60 40.82
CA GLY A 37 10.58 41.34 41.56
C GLY A 37 9.39 40.68 40.84
N ALA A 38 9.12 39.40 41.18
CA ALA A 38 7.80 38.74 41.40
C ALA A 38 7.95 37.21 41.23
N VAL A 39 8.22 36.44 42.29
CA VAL A 39 7.25 35.69 43.14
C VAL A 39 6.18 34.92 42.37
N LEU A 40 6.28 33.58 42.35
CA LEU A 40 5.15 32.66 42.50
C LEU A 40 5.63 31.33 43.13
N ARG A 41 4.91 30.92 44.18
CA ARG A 41 5.20 29.80 45.09
C ARG A 41 4.51 28.51 44.62
N GLY A 42 5.21 27.38 44.81
CA GLY A 42 4.76 26.25 45.63
C GLY A 42 3.63 25.35 45.11
N LEU A 43 3.99 24.19 44.59
CA LEU A 43 3.15 22.99 44.45
C LEU A 43 3.08 22.23 45.79
N PRO A 44 1.92 21.64 46.17
CA PRO A 44 1.87 20.59 47.17
C PRO A 44 1.66 19.20 46.54
N SER A 45 2.35 18.22 47.11
CA SER A 45 2.22 16.78 46.94
C SER A 45 1.05 16.19 47.73
N ALA A 46 0.47 15.07 47.26
CA ALA A 46 -0.52 14.25 47.98
C ALA A 46 -0.55 12.80 47.40
N PRO A 47 -1.20 11.80 48.04
CA PRO A 47 -0.52 10.64 48.64
C PRO A 47 -1.03 9.26 48.14
N THR A 48 -0.48 8.18 48.72
CA THR A 48 -0.74 6.75 48.47
C THR A 48 -1.91 6.13 49.26
N ASP A 49 -2.46 5.04 48.70
CA ASP A 49 -3.29 3.92 49.25
C ASP A 49 -4.83 4.05 49.38
N PRO A 50 -5.62 2.94 49.42
CA PRO A 50 -5.65 1.74 48.56
C PRO A 50 -7.10 1.38 48.07
N ALA A 51 -7.24 0.29 47.31
CA ALA A 51 -8.46 -0.18 46.61
C ALA A 51 -9.66 -0.63 47.47
N PRO A 52 -10.85 -0.80 46.85
CA PRO A 52 -11.73 -1.94 47.12
C PRO A 52 -12.09 -2.75 45.86
N ALA A 53 -12.46 -4.02 46.10
CA ALA A 53 -12.74 -5.07 45.13
C ALA A 53 -14.24 -5.18 44.73
N ILE A 54 -14.52 -6.18 43.85
CA ILE A 54 -15.81 -6.72 43.33
C ILE A 54 -16.16 -6.14 41.93
N GLY A 55 -16.43 -6.90 40.86
CA GLY A 55 -16.56 -8.35 40.65
C GLY A 55 -16.85 -8.65 39.17
N SER A 56 -16.32 -9.80 38.71
CA SER A 56 -16.71 -10.62 37.55
C SER A 56 -17.16 -9.95 36.24
N ALA A 57 -16.24 -9.85 35.26
CA ALA A 57 -16.55 -9.88 33.83
C ALA A 57 -15.73 -11.01 33.17
N GLY A 58 -16.43 -11.91 32.46
CA GLY A 58 -15.86 -13.06 31.78
C GLY A 58 -14.88 -12.65 30.69
N ARG A 59 -13.63 -13.05 30.85
CA ARG A 59 -12.59 -12.93 29.81
C ARG A 59 -12.73 -14.07 28.81
N LEU A 60 -12.97 -13.72 27.56
CA LEU A 60 -12.70 -14.56 26.39
C LEU A 60 -11.17 -14.78 26.32
N ARG A 61 -10.76 -16.05 26.34
CA ARG A 61 -9.36 -16.48 26.23
C ARG A 61 -8.98 -16.57 24.75
N TRP A 62 -8.01 -15.78 24.31
CA TRP A 62 -7.22 -16.08 23.12
C TRP A 62 -6.13 -17.09 23.50
N GLY A 63 -6.08 -18.21 22.79
CA GLY A 63 -5.12 -19.28 23.01
C GLY A 63 -3.72 -18.88 22.55
N ALA A 64 -2.85 -18.57 23.51
CA ALA A 64 -1.42 -18.50 23.28
C ALA A 64 -0.80 -19.89 23.48
N SER A 65 -0.19 -20.42 22.41
CA SER A 65 0.63 -21.63 22.45
C SER A 65 1.81 -21.43 23.40
N THR A 66 1.97 -22.37 24.33
CA THR A 66 2.94 -22.36 25.42
C THR A 66 4.38 -22.59 24.93
N LYS A 67 5.29 -21.64 25.20
CA LYS A 67 6.74 -21.88 25.25
C LYS A 67 7.16 -22.23 26.70
N PRO A 68 8.07 -23.19 26.93
CA PRO A 68 8.65 -23.41 28.25
C PRO A 68 9.77 -22.39 28.55
N ALA A 69 9.91 -22.11 29.85
CA ALA A 69 10.79 -21.13 30.46
C ALA A 69 12.29 -21.47 30.35
N LEU A 70 13.11 -20.43 30.17
CA LEU A 70 14.57 -20.47 30.31
C LEU A 70 14.94 -20.35 31.79
N SER A 71 15.74 -21.32 32.26
CA SER A 71 16.51 -21.24 33.50
C SER A 71 17.80 -20.48 33.25
N ALA A 72 18.09 -19.49 34.09
CA ALA A 72 19.36 -18.77 34.10
C ALA A 72 20.43 -19.59 34.85
N GLU A 73 21.56 -19.84 34.20
CA GLU A 73 22.84 -20.03 34.90
C GLU A 73 23.93 -19.21 34.19
N ALA A 74 24.54 -18.32 34.96
CA ALA A 74 25.71 -17.55 34.57
C ALA A 74 26.97 -18.41 34.80
N GLY A 75 27.77 -18.59 33.75
CA GLY A 75 29.07 -19.26 33.81
C GLY A 75 30.04 -18.63 32.83
N SER A 76 30.97 -17.84 33.36
CA SER A 76 32.04 -17.13 32.66
C SER A 76 33.01 -18.08 31.95
N ALA A 77 33.32 -17.83 30.66
CA ALA A 77 34.59 -18.26 30.06
C ALA A 77 34.95 -17.46 28.79
N GLY A 78 36.03 -16.68 28.88
CA GLY A 78 37.07 -16.54 27.86
C GLY A 78 36.73 -15.86 26.52
N HIS A 79 37.11 -14.58 26.40
CA HIS A 79 37.37 -13.96 25.09
C HIS A 79 38.64 -14.55 24.45
N PRO A 80 38.61 -14.97 23.18
CA PRO A 80 39.78 -14.92 22.32
C PRO A 80 39.74 -13.64 21.47
N SER A 81 40.82 -12.87 21.53
CA SER A 81 41.11 -11.76 20.63
C SER A 81 41.30 -12.29 19.20
N VAL A 82 40.53 -11.75 18.25
CA VAL A 82 40.77 -11.98 16.82
C VAL A 82 41.31 -10.70 16.22
N SER A 83 42.53 -10.82 15.68
CA SER A 83 43.31 -9.79 15.01
C SER A 83 42.57 -9.20 13.81
N ALA A 84 42.65 -7.88 13.63
CA ALA A 84 42.13 -7.17 12.48
C ALA A 84 42.87 -7.60 11.20
N ALA A 85 42.24 -8.46 10.40
CA ALA A 85 42.65 -8.71 9.03
C ALA A 85 42.03 -7.64 8.13
N THR A 86 42.89 -6.85 7.48
CA THR A 86 42.51 -5.87 6.45
C THR A 86 41.88 -6.60 5.27
N VAL A 87 40.57 -6.43 5.08
CA VAL A 87 39.85 -6.91 3.88
C VAL A 87 40.13 -5.91 2.75
N PRO A 88 40.70 -6.32 1.60
CA PRO A 88 40.82 -5.42 0.46
C PRO A 88 39.43 -5.16 -0.14
N ALA A 89 39.18 -3.91 -0.52
CA ALA A 89 37.93 -3.47 -1.14
C ALA A 89 37.61 -4.32 -2.41
N PRO A 90 36.37 -4.81 -2.58
CA PRO A 90 36.02 -5.50 -3.81
C PRO A 90 35.98 -4.50 -4.97
N SER A 91 36.71 -4.85 -6.02
CA SER A 91 36.77 -4.16 -7.29
C SER A 91 35.40 -4.20 -7.97
N ALA A 92 34.99 -3.10 -8.59
CA ALA A 92 33.77 -2.98 -9.37
C ALA A 92 33.84 -3.88 -10.62
N GLU A 93 33.33 -5.11 -10.52
CA GLU A 93 32.92 -5.88 -11.69
C GLU A 93 31.39 -5.84 -11.78
N ALA A 94 30.91 -5.28 -12.89
CA ALA A 94 29.52 -5.22 -13.25
C ALA A 94 28.93 -6.65 -13.30
N ASN A 95 27.82 -6.86 -12.60
CA ASN A 95 27.03 -8.09 -12.66
C ASN A 95 26.27 -8.14 -14.00
N PRO A 96 26.63 -8.99 -14.97
CA PRO A 96 25.97 -9.05 -16.25
C PRO A 96 25.12 -10.32 -16.31
N ALA A 97 23.86 -10.24 -15.88
CA ALA A 97 22.73 -11.06 -16.37
C ALA A 97 21.54 -10.90 -15.42
N GLY A 98 20.55 -10.09 -15.82
CA GLY A 98 19.20 -10.21 -15.27
C GLY A 98 18.69 -11.62 -15.58
N ARG A 99 18.25 -12.34 -14.56
CA ARG A 99 17.51 -13.59 -14.75
C ARG A 99 16.23 -13.26 -15.54
N PRO A 100 15.85 -14.06 -16.55
CA PRO A 100 14.60 -13.83 -17.25
C PRO A 100 13.45 -13.94 -16.23
N LEU A 101 12.54 -12.95 -16.25
CA LEU A 101 11.30 -13.05 -15.50
C LEU A 101 10.56 -14.31 -15.94
N VAL A 102 9.83 -14.94 -15.02
CA VAL A 102 8.88 -16.00 -15.41
C VAL A 102 7.77 -15.31 -16.21
N ASN A 103 7.92 -15.31 -17.53
CA ASN A 103 7.00 -14.61 -18.42
C ASN A 103 5.61 -15.25 -18.33
N ALA A 104 4.63 -14.48 -17.86
CA ALA A 104 3.27 -14.68 -18.31
C ALA A 104 3.24 -14.54 -19.84
N THR A 105 2.54 -15.44 -20.52
CA THR A 105 2.37 -15.38 -21.97
C THR A 105 1.87 -13.98 -22.35
N PRO A 106 2.49 -13.26 -23.31
CA PRO A 106 2.04 -11.92 -23.71
C PRO A 106 0.56 -11.97 -24.07
N VAL A 107 -0.25 -11.23 -23.33
CA VAL A 107 -1.69 -11.15 -23.59
C VAL A 107 -1.86 -10.09 -24.68
N PRO A 108 -2.55 -10.40 -25.79
CA PRO A 108 -2.79 -9.39 -26.82
C PRO A 108 -3.51 -8.19 -26.20
N ALA A 109 -3.00 -6.99 -26.49
CA ALA A 109 -3.63 -5.75 -26.05
C ALA A 109 -5.13 -5.79 -26.39
N PRO A 110 -6.03 -5.49 -25.43
CA PRO A 110 -7.46 -5.54 -25.70
C PRO A 110 -7.78 -4.56 -26.83
N SER A 111 -8.37 -5.09 -27.89
CA SER A 111 -8.89 -4.28 -29.01
C SER A 111 -9.80 -3.19 -28.43
N ALA A 112 -9.75 -1.97 -28.99
CA ALA A 112 -10.62 -0.89 -28.55
C ALA A 112 -12.09 -1.34 -28.69
N GLU A 113 -12.74 -1.64 -27.56
CA GLU A 113 -14.14 -2.01 -27.56
C GLU A 113 -14.96 -0.77 -27.86
N VAL A 114 -15.81 -0.90 -28.86
CA VAL A 114 -16.70 0.17 -29.30
C VAL A 114 -18.13 -0.21 -28.99
N ASP A 115 -18.95 0.77 -28.61
CA ASP A 115 -20.39 0.56 -28.46
C ASP A 115 -21.05 0.22 -29.80
N SER A 116 -22.34 -0.12 -29.77
CA SER A 116 -23.14 -0.38 -30.98
C SER A 116 -23.19 0.78 -31.99
N ALA A 117 -22.72 1.98 -31.61
CA ALA A 117 -22.61 3.17 -32.44
C ALA A 117 -21.17 3.47 -32.90
N GLY A 118 -20.20 2.58 -32.63
CA GLY A 118 -18.81 2.73 -33.03
C GLY A 118 -18.01 3.72 -32.18
N ARG A 119 -18.53 4.19 -31.04
CA ARG A 119 -17.80 5.06 -30.11
C ARG A 119 -16.94 4.18 -29.20
N PRO A 120 -15.69 4.57 -28.90
CA PRO A 120 -14.92 3.91 -27.86
C PRO A 120 -15.77 3.86 -26.58
N LEU A 121 -15.93 2.68 -25.99
CA LEU A 121 -16.49 2.60 -24.65
C LEU A 121 -15.62 3.49 -23.76
N ALA A 122 -16.24 4.43 -23.05
CA ALA A 122 -15.51 5.29 -22.12
C ALA A 122 -14.90 4.39 -21.04
N ARG A 123 -13.60 4.13 -21.14
CA ARG A 123 -12.86 3.40 -20.10
C ARG A 123 -12.65 4.36 -18.95
N ASN A 124 -13.06 3.97 -17.75
CA ASN A 124 -12.70 4.74 -16.55
C ASN A 124 -11.18 4.78 -16.46
N ARG A 125 -10.63 5.97 -16.20
CA ARG A 125 -9.20 6.14 -16.01
C ARG A 125 -8.85 5.84 -14.56
N VAL A 126 -7.88 4.96 -14.34
CA VAL A 126 -7.31 4.70 -13.03
C VAL A 126 -5.84 5.13 -13.05
N LEU A 127 -5.51 6.14 -12.25
CA LEU A 127 -4.13 6.49 -11.98
C LEU A 127 -3.69 5.79 -10.71
N VAL A 128 -2.62 5.00 -10.79
CA VAL A 128 -2.01 4.36 -9.63
C VAL A 128 -0.73 5.11 -9.28
N VAL A 129 -0.61 5.60 -8.05
CA VAL A 129 0.65 6.12 -7.51
C VAL A 129 1.13 5.13 -6.45
N GLY A 130 2.21 4.41 -6.73
CA GLY A 130 2.54 3.26 -5.89
C GLY A 130 3.88 2.60 -6.17
N SER A 131 4.10 1.51 -5.44
CA SER A 131 5.32 0.71 -5.48
C SER A 131 5.41 -0.17 -6.73
N ILE A 132 6.63 -0.38 -7.20
CA ILE A 132 7.00 -1.37 -8.22
C ILE A 132 8.18 -2.15 -7.64
N ASN A 133 7.96 -3.44 -7.39
CA ASN A 133 8.98 -4.32 -6.86
C ASN A 133 9.41 -5.38 -7.88
N ILE A 134 10.67 -5.76 -7.76
CA ILE A 134 11.18 -7.03 -8.23
C ILE A 134 10.99 -8.03 -7.08
N ASP A 135 10.10 -9.00 -7.25
CA ASP A 135 9.84 -10.00 -6.21
C ASP A 135 10.67 -11.25 -6.49
N ASP A 136 11.53 -11.63 -5.55
CA ASP A 136 12.22 -12.92 -5.54
C ASP A 136 11.49 -13.90 -4.63
N ALA A 137 10.72 -14.79 -5.25
CA ALA A 137 10.06 -15.90 -4.57
C ALA A 137 11.04 -17.06 -4.39
N VAL A 138 11.47 -17.29 -3.15
CA VAL A 138 12.43 -18.33 -2.78
C VAL A 138 11.71 -19.44 -2.02
N ARG A 139 11.60 -20.62 -2.64
CA ARG A 139 11.03 -21.80 -1.98
C ARG A 139 12.08 -22.43 -1.07
N VAL A 140 11.77 -22.60 0.20
CA VAL A 140 12.64 -23.20 1.22
C VAL A 140 11.94 -24.39 1.87
N PRO A 141 12.66 -25.40 2.40
CA PRO A 141 11.99 -26.49 3.11
C PRO A 141 11.27 -26.02 4.39
N ARG A 142 11.80 -24.96 5.01
CA ARG A 142 11.29 -24.27 6.20
C ARG A 142 12.01 -22.94 6.34
N PHE A 143 11.50 -22.04 7.18
CA PHE A 143 12.23 -20.83 7.50
C PHE A 143 13.55 -21.16 8.24
N PRO A 144 14.66 -20.48 7.91
CA PRO A 144 15.93 -20.68 8.59
C PRO A 144 15.87 -20.13 10.02
N ALA A 145 16.46 -20.83 10.98
CA ALA A 145 16.70 -20.30 12.31
C ALA A 145 17.87 -19.28 12.29
N PRO A 146 17.98 -18.39 13.30
CA PRO A 146 19.14 -17.51 13.40
C PRO A 146 20.47 -18.28 13.36
N GLY A 147 21.36 -17.90 12.44
CA GLY A 147 22.68 -18.55 12.24
C GLY A 147 22.65 -19.80 11.35
N GLU A 148 21.49 -20.22 10.86
CA GLU A 148 21.36 -21.38 9.99
C GLU A 148 21.51 -21.02 8.51
N THR A 149 22.07 -21.95 7.73
CA THR A 149 22.08 -21.89 6.26
C THR A 149 21.24 -23.03 5.69
N LEU A 150 20.28 -22.69 4.84
CA LEU A 150 19.44 -23.67 4.14
C LEU A 150 19.68 -23.60 2.63
N SER A 151 19.57 -24.75 1.96
CA SER A 151 19.49 -24.80 0.51
C SER A 151 18.06 -24.52 0.07
N ALA A 152 17.87 -23.49 -0.75
CA ALA A 152 16.58 -23.23 -1.40
C ALA A 152 16.23 -24.35 -2.39
N ARG A 153 14.94 -24.60 -2.57
CA ARG A 153 14.38 -25.54 -3.56
C ARG A 153 14.34 -24.90 -4.94
N SER A 154 13.87 -23.67 -5.01
CA SER A 154 13.82 -22.85 -6.23
C SER A 154 13.87 -21.37 -5.85
N ALA A 155 14.14 -20.53 -6.84
CA ALA A 155 14.08 -19.09 -6.71
C ALA A 155 13.62 -18.51 -8.05
N ASP A 156 12.49 -17.84 -8.03
CA ASP A 156 11.84 -17.25 -9.20
C ASP A 156 11.73 -15.73 -9.02
N THR A 157 11.90 -14.98 -10.10
CA THR A 157 11.81 -13.50 -10.07
C THR A 157 10.59 -13.07 -10.89
N ALA A 158 9.76 -12.20 -10.31
CA ALA A 158 8.52 -11.73 -10.90
C ALA A 158 8.29 -10.22 -10.65
N LEU A 159 7.32 -9.66 -11.38
CA LEU A 159 6.75 -8.35 -11.06
C LEU A 159 5.95 -8.45 -9.76
N GLY A 160 6.23 -7.54 -8.82
CA GLY A 160 5.43 -7.36 -7.63
C GLY A 160 5.38 -5.91 -7.17
N GLY A 161 5.07 -5.73 -5.88
CA GLY A 161 4.72 -4.43 -5.30
C GLY A 161 3.23 -4.15 -5.43
N LYS A 162 2.63 -3.64 -4.36
CA LYS A 162 1.18 -3.45 -4.29
C LYS A 162 0.66 -2.49 -5.36
N GLY A 163 1.40 -1.41 -5.64
CA GLY A 163 1.06 -0.48 -6.72
C GLY A 163 0.99 -1.17 -8.08
N ALA A 164 2.05 -1.89 -8.44
CA ALA A 164 2.09 -2.66 -9.68
C ALA A 164 0.99 -3.74 -9.75
N ASN A 165 0.77 -4.52 -8.70
CA ASN A 165 -0.28 -5.54 -8.66
C ASN A 165 -1.68 -4.92 -8.85
N GLN A 166 -1.94 -3.79 -8.19
CA GLN A 166 -3.22 -3.08 -8.30
C GLN A 166 -3.41 -2.45 -9.68
N ALA A 167 -2.34 -1.94 -10.30
CA ALA A 167 -2.38 -1.43 -11.67
C ALA A 167 -2.70 -2.55 -12.68
N VAL A 168 -2.06 -3.72 -12.55
CA VAL A 168 -2.36 -4.90 -13.38
C VAL A 168 -3.80 -5.34 -13.18
N ALA A 169 -4.29 -5.40 -11.93
CA ALA A 169 -5.68 -5.74 -11.63
C ALA A 169 -6.68 -4.77 -12.28
N ALA A 170 -6.43 -3.47 -12.18
CA ALA A 170 -7.28 -2.47 -12.82
C ALA A 170 -7.27 -2.59 -14.37
N ALA A 171 -6.09 -2.83 -14.97
CA ALA A 171 -5.96 -2.95 -16.42
C ALA A 171 -6.65 -4.23 -16.93
N ARG A 172 -6.46 -5.36 -16.25
CA ARG A 172 -7.14 -6.62 -16.57
C ARG A 172 -8.65 -6.57 -16.34
N ALA A 173 -9.12 -5.69 -15.44
CA ALA A 173 -10.54 -5.38 -15.26
C ALA A 173 -11.11 -4.48 -16.39
N GLY A 174 -10.26 -3.92 -17.25
CA GLY A 174 -10.64 -3.17 -18.46
C GLY A 174 -10.56 -1.64 -18.32
N ALA A 175 -9.97 -1.11 -17.25
CA ALA A 175 -9.74 0.33 -17.10
C ALA A 175 -8.60 0.83 -18.00
N ASP A 176 -8.57 2.14 -18.25
CA ASP A 176 -7.40 2.83 -18.80
C ASP A 176 -6.46 3.19 -17.65
N VAL A 177 -5.33 2.50 -17.54
CA VAL A 177 -4.48 2.56 -16.34
C VAL A 177 -3.16 3.23 -16.64
N ARG A 178 -2.80 4.22 -15.84
CA ARG A 178 -1.45 4.79 -15.80
C ARG A 178 -0.80 4.55 -14.45
N MET A 179 0.45 4.10 -14.46
CA MET A 179 1.28 3.92 -13.28
C MET A 179 2.23 5.11 -13.09
N VAL A 180 2.27 5.63 -11.87
CA VAL A 180 3.25 6.59 -11.39
C VAL A 180 4.01 5.92 -10.27
N GLY A 181 5.33 5.86 -10.43
CA GLY A 181 6.22 5.20 -9.50
C GLY A 181 7.66 5.45 -9.90
N ALA A 182 8.58 4.68 -9.34
CA ALA A 182 9.97 4.74 -9.74
C ALA A 182 10.62 3.36 -9.69
N VAL A 183 11.56 3.15 -10.60
CA VAL A 183 12.40 1.95 -10.69
C VAL A 183 13.86 2.36 -10.87
N GLY A 184 14.78 1.47 -10.55
CA GLY A 184 16.19 1.67 -10.86
C GLY A 184 16.44 1.59 -12.36
N ALA A 185 17.29 2.49 -12.88
CA ALA A 185 17.61 2.52 -14.31
C ALA A 185 18.33 1.23 -14.78
N GLN A 186 19.05 0.56 -13.87
CA GLN A 186 19.86 -0.62 -14.17
C GLN A 186 19.09 -1.95 -14.06
N ASP A 187 18.01 -2.02 -13.28
CA ASP A 187 17.29 -3.26 -12.96
C ASP A 187 15.77 -3.20 -13.21
N GLY A 188 15.20 -2.02 -13.48
CA GLY A 188 13.76 -1.82 -13.66
C GLY A 188 13.19 -2.23 -15.02
N THR A 189 14.03 -2.48 -16.03
CA THR A 189 13.56 -2.69 -17.42
C THR A 189 12.57 -3.85 -17.55
N ALA A 190 12.82 -4.97 -16.85
CA ALA A 190 12.00 -6.16 -16.98
C ALA A 190 10.60 -5.99 -16.33
N VAL A 191 10.54 -5.33 -15.17
CA VAL A 191 9.26 -5.08 -14.47
C VAL A 191 8.39 -4.06 -15.21
N LEU A 192 9.00 -3.06 -15.87
CA LEU A 192 8.27 -2.14 -16.73
C LEU A 192 7.69 -2.85 -17.96
N ALA A 193 8.47 -3.70 -18.62
CA ALA A 193 7.98 -4.48 -19.75
C ALA A 193 6.83 -5.42 -19.35
N ALA A 194 6.86 -5.97 -18.13
CA ALA A 194 5.77 -6.78 -17.61
C ALA A 194 4.48 -5.96 -17.38
N LEU A 195 4.59 -4.75 -16.82
CA LEU A 195 3.45 -3.83 -16.67
C LEU A 195 2.84 -3.44 -18.04
N GLU A 196 3.69 -3.08 -19.01
CA GLU A 196 3.25 -2.74 -20.36
C GLU A 196 2.54 -3.91 -21.05
N ALA A 197 3.03 -5.15 -20.85
CA ALA A 197 2.42 -6.36 -21.39
C ALA A 197 1.02 -6.63 -20.82
N ASP A 198 0.72 -6.11 -19.61
CA ASP A 198 -0.60 -6.15 -18.98
C ASP A 198 -1.48 -4.94 -19.34
N GLY A 199 -1.02 -4.06 -20.25
CA GLY A 199 -1.77 -2.91 -20.73
C GLY A 199 -1.73 -1.70 -19.79
N VAL A 200 -0.77 -1.66 -18.85
CA VAL A 200 -0.55 -0.50 -17.99
C VAL A 200 0.37 0.50 -18.70
N ASP A 201 -0.07 1.76 -18.76
CA ASP A 201 0.77 2.86 -19.23
C ASP A 201 1.82 3.23 -18.17
N VAL A 202 3.09 3.07 -18.52
CA VAL A 202 4.25 3.33 -17.63
C VAL A 202 4.97 4.65 -17.93
N GLU A 203 4.40 5.54 -18.74
CA GLU A 203 5.00 6.86 -19.06
C GLU A 203 5.23 7.70 -17.78
N GLY A 204 4.40 7.51 -16.75
CA GLY A 204 4.54 8.14 -15.43
C GLY A 204 5.60 7.52 -14.52
N VAL A 205 6.29 6.46 -14.93
CA VAL A 205 7.29 5.77 -14.10
C VAL A 205 8.69 6.34 -14.34
N THR A 206 9.30 6.86 -13.27
CA THR A 206 10.65 7.42 -13.33
C THR A 206 11.70 6.31 -13.26
N ARG A 207 12.71 6.37 -14.13
CA ARG A 207 13.93 5.54 -14.03
C ARG A 207 15.02 6.33 -13.32
N LEU A 208 15.47 5.85 -12.17
CA LEU A 208 16.43 6.55 -11.32
C LEU A 208 17.84 5.96 -11.47
N ASP A 209 18.82 6.81 -11.75
CA ASP A 209 20.22 6.41 -11.82
C ASP A 209 20.80 6.22 -10.41
N GLY A 210 21.50 5.11 -10.19
CA GLY A 210 22.22 4.83 -8.94
C GLY A 210 21.33 4.44 -7.76
N VAL A 211 20.02 4.29 -7.97
CA VAL A 211 19.06 3.79 -6.97
C VAL A 211 18.52 2.45 -7.47
N PRO A 212 18.64 1.35 -6.71
CA PRO A 212 18.06 0.07 -7.13
C PRO A 212 16.52 0.12 -7.12
N SER A 213 15.87 -0.69 -7.95
CA SER A 213 14.42 -0.87 -7.87
C SER A 213 13.99 -1.38 -6.50
N GLY A 214 12.72 -1.15 -6.15
CA GLY A 214 12.12 -1.84 -5.01
C GLY A 214 12.24 -3.35 -5.17
N ARG A 215 12.44 -4.07 -4.07
CA ARG A 215 12.69 -5.52 -4.12
C ARG A 215 12.07 -6.22 -2.93
N ALA A 216 11.34 -7.31 -3.16
CA ALA A 216 10.82 -8.15 -2.09
C ALA A 216 11.47 -9.53 -2.13
N PHE A 217 11.90 -10.03 -0.98
CA PHE A 217 12.36 -11.39 -0.79
C PHE A 217 11.25 -12.18 -0.12
N VAL A 218 10.57 -13.02 -0.89
CA VAL A 218 9.40 -13.78 -0.47
C VAL A 218 9.85 -15.22 -0.21
N PHE A 219 10.01 -15.58 1.06
CA PHE A 219 10.32 -16.95 1.44
C PHE A 219 9.02 -17.73 1.58
N ILE A 220 8.94 -18.89 0.93
CA ILE A 220 7.76 -19.78 0.99
C ILE A 220 8.23 -21.14 1.46
N ASP A 221 7.66 -21.65 2.56
CA ASP A 221 8.02 -22.97 3.07
C ASP A 221 7.18 -24.13 2.48
N ASP A 222 7.54 -25.37 2.80
CA ASP A 222 6.81 -26.57 2.34
C ASP A 222 5.39 -26.66 2.94
N ALA A 223 5.07 -25.85 3.97
CA ALA A 223 3.72 -25.72 4.54
C ALA A 223 2.90 -24.58 3.89
N ALA A 224 3.45 -23.92 2.86
CA ALA A 224 2.87 -22.76 2.18
C ALA A 224 2.71 -21.50 3.08
N GLU A 225 3.41 -21.45 4.21
CA GLU A 225 3.58 -20.22 4.96
C GLU A 225 4.56 -19.30 4.22
N ASN A 226 4.37 -17.99 4.33
CA ASN A 226 5.26 -17.01 3.71
C ASN A 226 5.84 -16.00 4.71
N SER A 227 7.04 -15.51 4.40
CA SER A 227 7.68 -14.40 5.09
C SER A 227 8.32 -13.48 4.06
N ILE A 228 8.00 -12.19 4.14
CA ILE A 228 8.37 -11.20 3.13
C ILE A 228 9.28 -10.15 3.76
N VAL A 229 10.43 -9.91 3.14
CA VAL A 229 11.33 -8.80 3.47
C VAL A 229 11.37 -7.86 2.28
N VAL A 230 11.01 -6.59 2.49
CA VAL A 230 10.97 -5.58 1.43
C VAL A 230 12.12 -4.59 1.59
N VAL A 231 12.80 -4.30 0.49
CA VAL A 231 13.72 -3.19 0.34
C VAL A 231 13.02 -2.16 -0.55
N ALA A 232 12.70 -0.99 0.02
CA ALA A 232 11.91 0.02 -0.67
C ALA A 232 12.56 0.51 -1.98
N GLY A 233 13.88 0.67 -1.99
CA GLY A 233 14.63 1.12 -3.17
C GLY A 233 14.04 2.39 -3.79
N ALA A 234 13.88 2.38 -5.11
CA ALA A 234 13.31 3.47 -5.88
C ALA A 234 11.89 3.91 -5.44
N ASN A 235 11.10 3.04 -4.79
CA ASN A 235 9.74 3.39 -4.33
C ASN A 235 9.73 4.56 -3.33
N HIS A 236 10.82 4.79 -2.60
CA HIS A 236 10.97 5.92 -1.68
C HIS A 236 11.59 7.17 -2.32
N ALA A 237 11.82 7.15 -3.63
CA ALA A 237 12.44 8.23 -4.38
C ALA A 237 11.59 8.66 -5.59
N ILE A 238 10.27 8.44 -5.54
CA ILE A 238 9.33 8.89 -6.58
C ILE A 238 9.41 10.43 -6.64
N PRO A 239 9.76 11.03 -7.79
CA PRO A 239 9.87 12.48 -7.88
C PRO A 239 8.50 13.16 -7.75
N GLU A 240 8.40 14.19 -6.91
CA GLU A 240 7.17 14.99 -6.79
C GLU A 240 6.68 15.54 -8.14
N ALA A 241 7.61 15.87 -9.06
CA ALA A 241 7.26 16.39 -10.38
C ALA A 241 6.43 15.40 -11.19
N ALA A 242 6.77 14.10 -11.14
CA ALA A 242 6.02 13.05 -11.84
C ALA A 242 4.60 12.89 -11.25
N VAL A 243 4.48 12.94 -9.92
CA VAL A 243 3.18 12.92 -9.22
C VAL A 243 2.33 14.13 -9.62
N ARG A 244 2.92 15.33 -9.63
CA ARG A 244 2.22 16.56 -10.01
C ARG A 244 1.71 16.51 -11.45
N GLU A 245 2.56 16.14 -12.38
CA GLU A 245 2.20 16.05 -13.80
C GLU A 245 1.02 15.10 -14.01
N ALA A 246 1.07 13.90 -13.41
CA ALA A 246 0.03 12.91 -13.60
C ALA A 246 -1.28 13.26 -12.86
N CYS A 247 -1.20 13.66 -11.59
CA CYS A 247 -2.40 13.90 -10.77
C CYS A 247 -3.16 15.16 -11.17
N THR A 248 -2.48 16.20 -11.67
CA THR A 248 -3.16 17.42 -12.17
C THR A 248 -3.96 17.20 -13.45
N ALA A 249 -3.70 16.09 -14.16
CA ALA A 249 -4.45 15.71 -15.34
C ALA A 249 -5.74 14.91 -15.03
N LEU A 250 -5.99 14.60 -13.76
CA LEU A 250 -7.19 13.89 -13.31
C LEU A 250 -8.42 14.79 -13.34
N ARG A 251 -9.58 14.18 -13.61
CA ARG A 251 -10.87 14.86 -13.80
C ARG A 251 -12.00 14.12 -13.05
N PRO A 252 -13.20 14.72 -12.92
CA PRO A 252 -14.35 13.99 -12.41
C PRO A 252 -14.64 12.72 -13.20
N GLY A 253 -14.79 11.61 -12.50
CA GLY A 253 -14.94 10.27 -13.08
C GLY A 253 -13.65 9.45 -13.12
N ASP A 254 -12.48 10.09 -12.99
CA ASP A 254 -11.21 9.37 -12.83
C ASP A 254 -11.03 8.89 -11.38
N VAL A 255 -10.20 7.87 -11.19
CA VAL A 255 -9.85 7.32 -9.88
C VAL A 255 -8.34 7.41 -9.66
N LEU A 256 -7.93 7.95 -8.52
CA LEU A 256 -6.59 7.77 -7.96
C LEU A 256 -6.61 6.58 -6.99
N LEU A 257 -5.74 5.60 -7.22
CA LEU A 257 -5.54 4.45 -6.34
C LEU A 257 -4.16 4.50 -5.68
N LEU A 258 -4.15 4.47 -4.35
CA LEU A 258 -2.96 4.57 -3.51
C LEU A 258 -2.77 3.33 -2.64
N GLN A 259 -1.52 3.06 -2.25
CA GLN A 259 -1.14 2.06 -1.26
C GLN A 259 -0.24 2.65 -0.16
N ASN A 260 0.29 1.83 0.74
CA ASN A 260 1.20 2.25 1.82
C ASN A 260 2.63 1.70 1.68
N GLU A 261 3.12 1.51 0.44
CA GLU A 261 4.51 1.06 0.15
C GLU A 261 5.40 2.18 -0.43
N VAL A 262 4.89 3.41 -0.43
CA VAL A 262 5.60 4.63 -0.84
C VAL A 262 5.51 5.64 0.31
N PRO A 263 6.38 6.67 0.35
CA PRO A 263 6.35 7.64 1.44
C PRO A 263 4.99 8.32 1.56
N ALA A 264 4.48 8.48 2.78
CA ALA A 264 3.14 9.02 3.02
C ALA A 264 2.96 10.44 2.45
N GLU A 265 4.03 11.25 2.40
CA GLU A 265 4.01 12.56 1.74
C GLU A 265 3.72 12.48 0.24
N THR A 266 4.19 11.42 -0.43
CA THR A 266 3.92 11.18 -1.86
C THR A 266 2.44 10.89 -2.07
N SER A 267 1.87 10.01 -1.23
CA SER A 267 0.44 9.67 -1.26
C SER A 267 -0.45 10.87 -0.91
N ARG A 268 -0.08 11.68 0.10
CA ARG A 268 -0.83 12.89 0.47
C ARG A 268 -0.78 13.96 -0.62
N LEU A 269 0.37 14.15 -1.27
CA LEU A 269 0.48 15.05 -2.43
C LEU A 269 -0.45 14.59 -3.56
N ALA A 270 -0.42 13.30 -3.90
CA ALA A 270 -1.27 12.73 -4.93
C ALA A 270 -2.77 12.89 -4.61
N ALA A 271 -3.18 12.54 -3.39
CA ALA A 271 -4.57 12.66 -2.91
C ALA A 271 -5.08 14.10 -2.99
N GLY A 272 -4.28 15.08 -2.56
CA GLY A 272 -4.61 16.50 -2.64
C GLY A 272 -4.88 16.96 -4.08
N LEU A 273 -3.96 16.65 -5.00
CA LEU A 273 -4.05 17.06 -6.41
C LEU A 273 -5.20 16.37 -7.15
N ALA A 274 -5.41 15.07 -6.91
CA ALA A 274 -6.52 14.34 -7.50
C ALA A 274 -7.87 14.93 -7.10
N ARG A 275 -8.01 15.27 -5.82
CA ARG A 275 -9.23 15.89 -5.28
C ARG A 275 -9.45 17.31 -5.81
N GLU A 276 -8.39 18.09 -6.03
CA GLU A 276 -8.47 19.39 -6.72
C GLU A 276 -8.97 19.24 -8.16
N GLY A 277 -8.59 18.15 -8.85
CA GLY A 277 -9.10 17.78 -10.18
C GLY A 277 -10.51 17.17 -10.17
N GLY A 278 -11.07 16.86 -8.99
CA GLY A 278 -12.40 16.24 -8.83
C GLY A 278 -12.43 14.73 -9.03
N ALA A 279 -11.27 14.06 -9.08
CA ALA A 279 -11.19 12.60 -9.13
C ALA A 279 -11.47 11.98 -7.76
N SER A 280 -11.96 10.74 -7.76
CA SER A 280 -12.14 9.96 -6.53
C SER A 280 -10.82 9.37 -6.07
N VAL A 281 -10.56 9.41 -4.77
CA VAL A 281 -9.33 8.90 -4.18
C VAL A 281 -9.63 7.66 -3.34
N VAL A 282 -9.07 6.53 -3.75
CA VAL A 282 -9.12 5.25 -3.03
C VAL A 282 -7.75 5.00 -2.42
N TRP A 283 -7.70 4.85 -1.10
CA TRP A 283 -6.47 4.47 -0.40
C TRP A 283 -6.60 3.07 0.17
N ASN A 284 -5.81 2.14 -0.35
CA ASN A 284 -5.61 0.85 0.28
C ASN A 284 -4.46 0.94 1.30
N ALA A 285 -4.77 0.98 2.59
CA ALA A 285 -3.77 1.16 3.65
C ALA A 285 -3.01 -0.13 3.98
N ALA A 286 -2.41 -0.73 2.94
CA ALA A 286 -1.61 -1.93 3.00
C ALA A 286 -0.18 -1.63 2.51
N PRO A 287 0.87 -2.04 3.25
CA PRO A 287 0.84 -2.60 4.61
C PRO A 287 0.25 -1.63 5.64
N ALA A 288 -0.16 -2.15 6.79
CA ALA A 288 -0.76 -1.35 7.85
C ALA A 288 0.20 -0.21 8.29
N PRO A 289 -0.29 1.03 8.45
CA PRO A 289 0.55 2.15 8.83
C PRO A 289 1.19 1.94 10.22
N GLU A 290 2.47 2.26 10.33
CA GLU A 290 3.22 2.07 11.58
C GLU A 290 2.99 3.22 12.57
N SER A 291 2.74 4.43 12.06
CA SER A 291 2.52 5.63 12.85
C SER A 291 1.41 6.52 12.27
N SER A 292 0.96 7.51 13.06
CA SER A 292 -0.05 8.46 12.62
C SER A 292 0.40 9.32 11.44
N GLU A 293 1.71 9.54 11.30
CA GLU A 293 2.31 10.24 10.18
C GLU A 293 2.18 9.45 8.88
N GLU A 294 1.97 8.14 8.91
CA GLU A 294 1.73 7.37 7.69
C GLU A 294 0.28 7.44 7.20
N LEU A 295 -0.63 8.03 8.00
CA LEU A 295 -2.01 8.21 7.56
C LEU A 295 -2.08 9.20 6.39
N VAL A 296 -2.76 8.76 5.33
CA VAL A 296 -3.06 9.58 4.16
C VAL A 296 -4.42 10.23 4.37
N ASP A 297 -4.47 11.56 4.36
CA ASP A 297 -5.71 12.32 4.43
C ASP A 297 -6.31 12.53 3.03
N ARG A 298 -7.50 13.15 2.95
CA ARG A 298 -8.14 13.56 1.68
C ARG A 298 -8.45 12.42 0.70
N HIS A 299 -8.64 11.21 1.20
CA HIS A 299 -9.20 10.10 0.44
C HIS A 299 -10.72 10.05 0.63
N ASP A 300 -11.44 9.53 -0.37
CA ASP A 300 -12.89 9.33 -0.30
C ASP A 300 -13.24 7.94 0.25
N LEU A 301 -12.34 6.97 0.06
CA LEU A 301 -12.52 5.58 0.47
C LEU A 301 -11.23 4.97 1.01
N LEU A 302 -11.31 4.38 2.19
CA LEU A 302 -10.29 3.55 2.82
C LEU A 302 -10.58 2.06 2.56
N LEU A 303 -9.62 1.35 1.97
CA LEU A 303 -9.64 -0.10 1.81
C LEU A 303 -8.63 -0.75 2.75
N VAL A 304 -9.09 -1.65 3.60
CA VAL A 304 -8.26 -2.33 4.62
C VAL A 304 -8.67 -3.80 4.76
N ASN A 305 -7.78 -4.62 5.32
CA ASN A 305 -8.18 -5.86 5.98
C ASN A 305 -8.41 -5.65 7.50
N GLU A 306 -8.78 -6.71 8.21
CA GLU A 306 -9.05 -6.65 9.66
C GLU A 306 -7.85 -6.17 10.48
N HIS A 307 -6.65 -6.62 10.13
CA HIS A 307 -5.42 -6.24 10.82
C HIS A 307 -5.09 -4.76 10.61
N GLU A 308 -5.20 -4.29 9.37
CA GLU A 308 -4.99 -2.89 8.97
C GLU A 308 -6.04 -1.97 9.61
N LEU A 309 -7.31 -2.38 9.63
CA LEU A 309 -8.38 -1.64 10.31
C LEU A 309 -8.09 -1.50 11.81
N GLY A 310 -7.69 -2.58 12.48
CA GLY A 310 -7.34 -2.57 13.89
C GLY A 310 -6.12 -1.68 14.20
N ARG A 311 -5.13 -1.69 13.30
CA ARG A 311 -3.95 -0.81 13.41
C ARG A 311 -4.34 0.65 13.28
N ILE A 312 -5.11 1.01 12.26
CA ILE A 312 -5.59 2.39 12.05
C ILE A 312 -6.47 2.84 13.22
N ALA A 313 -7.37 1.99 13.70
CA ALA A 313 -8.19 2.29 14.87
C ALA A 313 -7.32 2.62 16.10
N THR A 314 -6.25 1.84 16.32
CA THR A 314 -5.29 2.10 17.40
C THR A 314 -4.61 3.46 17.24
N LEU A 315 -4.14 3.79 16.03
CA LEU A 315 -3.50 5.09 15.75
C LEU A 315 -4.45 6.27 15.92
N LEU A 316 -5.75 6.07 15.68
CA LEU A 316 -6.80 7.08 15.87
C LEU A 316 -7.34 7.14 17.31
N GLY A 317 -6.89 6.25 18.20
CA GLY A 317 -7.45 6.12 19.56
C GLY A 317 -8.90 5.63 19.59
N VAL A 318 -9.34 4.96 18.52
CA VAL A 318 -10.69 4.39 18.37
C VAL A 318 -10.68 2.95 18.85
N THR A 319 -11.67 2.57 19.65
CA THR A 319 -11.85 1.19 20.11
C THR A 319 -13.31 0.76 20.05
N ASP A 320 -13.51 -0.53 19.81
CA ASP A 320 -14.80 -1.21 19.89
C ASP A 320 -14.60 -2.71 20.15
N THR A 321 -15.66 -3.41 20.56
CA THR A 321 -15.65 -4.86 20.80
C THR A 321 -16.11 -5.66 19.58
N SER A 322 -16.70 -5.00 18.57
CA SER A 322 -17.20 -5.66 17.36
C SER A 322 -16.76 -4.92 16.10
N LEU A 323 -16.67 -5.64 14.99
CA LEU A 323 -16.04 -5.17 13.77
C LEU A 323 -16.83 -4.05 13.09
N GLU A 324 -18.15 -4.17 12.94
CA GLU A 324 -18.97 -3.19 12.24
C GLU A 324 -19.05 -1.84 12.98
N PRO A 325 -19.23 -1.79 14.31
CA PRO A 325 -19.12 -0.54 15.05
C PRO A 325 -17.70 0.04 15.03
N LEU A 326 -16.65 -0.80 15.06
CA LEU A 326 -15.26 -0.35 14.88
C LEU A 326 -15.09 0.35 13.52
N LEU A 327 -15.54 -0.29 12.44
CA LEU A 327 -15.52 0.24 11.09
C LEU A 327 -16.27 1.57 11.01
N GLY A 328 -17.46 1.64 11.61
CA GLY A 328 -18.26 2.85 11.67
C GLY A 328 -17.56 4.01 12.38
N LYS A 329 -16.88 3.73 13.51
CA LYS A 329 -16.10 4.73 14.25
C LYS A 329 -14.85 5.18 13.50
N VAL A 330 -14.13 4.26 12.85
CA VAL A 330 -12.98 4.60 12.00
C VAL A 330 -13.42 5.49 10.84
N ALA A 331 -14.48 5.12 10.12
CA ALA A 331 -15.06 5.92 9.03
C ALA A 331 -15.41 7.34 9.50
N ALA A 332 -16.02 7.48 10.68
CA ALA A 332 -16.35 8.79 11.25
C ALA A 332 -15.11 9.59 11.65
N ALA A 333 -14.07 8.94 12.18
CA ALA A 333 -12.84 9.59 12.62
C ALA A 333 -11.99 10.11 11.44
N ILE A 334 -11.92 9.36 10.34
CA ILE A 334 -11.19 9.76 9.13
C ILE A 334 -12.04 10.64 8.19
N GLY A 335 -13.36 10.59 8.31
CA GLY A 335 -14.29 11.35 7.46
C GLY A 335 -14.40 10.81 6.03
N ALA A 336 -14.24 9.49 5.85
CA ALA A 336 -14.24 8.82 4.56
C ALA A 336 -15.02 7.50 4.64
N ASP A 337 -15.42 6.97 3.48
CA ASP A 337 -16.01 5.64 3.39
C ASP A 337 -14.96 4.56 3.72
N VAL A 338 -15.40 3.40 4.22
CA VAL A 338 -14.49 2.30 4.60
C VAL A 338 -15.03 0.97 4.09
N ILE A 339 -14.16 0.18 3.47
CA ILE A 339 -14.39 -1.24 3.20
C ILE A 339 -13.29 -2.03 3.92
N CYS A 340 -13.71 -3.01 4.73
CA CYS A 340 -12.83 -3.96 5.39
C CYS A 340 -13.03 -5.35 4.80
N THR A 341 -11.99 -5.90 4.15
CA THR A 341 -11.98 -7.26 3.61
C THR A 341 -11.71 -8.29 4.71
N LEU A 342 -12.42 -9.42 4.66
CA LEU A 342 -12.49 -10.48 5.68
C LEU A 342 -12.05 -11.83 5.11
N GLY A 343 -11.12 -11.83 4.16
CA GLY A 343 -10.66 -13.06 3.50
C GLY A 343 -11.79 -13.79 2.78
N ASP A 344 -11.99 -15.06 3.12
CA ASP A 344 -13.01 -15.93 2.54
C ASP A 344 -14.45 -15.60 2.98
N GLU A 345 -14.64 -14.78 4.01
CA GLU A 345 -15.95 -14.26 4.40
C GLU A 345 -16.44 -13.09 3.51
N GLY A 346 -15.53 -12.45 2.75
CA GLY A 346 -15.85 -11.34 1.86
C GLY A 346 -15.46 -9.98 2.44
N ALA A 347 -16.41 -9.06 2.62
CA ALA A 347 -16.14 -7.72 3.12
C ALA A 347 -17.31 -7.16 3.95
N VAL A 348 -16.99 -6.34 4.95
CA VAL A 348 -17.92 -5.40 5.59
C VAL A 348 -17.61 -4.00 5.09
N TYR A 349 -18.63 -3.15 4.95
CA TYR A 349 -18.44 -1.80 4.42
C TYR A 349 -19.36 -0.78 5.07
N ARG A 350 -18.91 0.49 5.03
CA ARG A 350 -19.71 1.68 5.23
C ARG A 350 -19.38 2.66 4.10
N VAL A 351 -20.28 2.79 3.13
CA VAL A 351 -20.06 3.56 1.90
C VAL A 351 -21.32 4.38 1.59
N GLY A 352 -21.17 5.69 1.35
CA GLY A 352 -22.30 6.56 1.01
C GLY A 352 -23.39 6.62 2.08
N GLY A 353 -23.05 6.34 3.34
CA GLY A 353 -23.99 6.25 4.47
C GLY A 353 -24.68 4.89 4.64
N GLU A 354 -24.50 3.96 3.70
CA GLU A 354 -24.98 2.58 3.81
C GLU A 354 -23.93 1.70 4.49
N THR A 355 -24.37 0.78 5.36
CA THR A 355 -23.51 -0.23 5.99
C THR A 355 -24.00 -1.61 5.56
N GLY A 356 -23.07 -2.53 5.25
CA GLY A 356 -23.45 -3.87 4.83
C GLY A 356 -22.30 -4.88 4.81
N ARG A 357 -22.65 -6.09 4.37
CA ARG A 357 -21.74 -7.21 4.13
C ARG A 357 -21.88 -7.67 2.68
N ALA A 358 -20.76 -8.00 2.05
CA ALA A 358 -20.70 -8.64 0.74
C ALA A 358 -19.91 -9.94 0.87
N ALA A 359 -20.53 -11.08 0.52
CA ALA A 359 -19.92 -12.39 0.69
C ALA A 359 -18.90 -12.69 -0.44
N ALA A 360 -17.76 -13.29 -0.08
CA ALA A 360 -16.84 -13.82 -1.08
C ALA A 360 -17.31 -15.17 -1.63
N ARG A 361 -16.90 -15.47 -2.87
CA ARG A 361 -17.10 -16.79 -3.46
C ARG A 361 -16.17 -17.79 -2.80
N GLN A 362 -16.75 -18.90 -2.34
CA GLN A 362 -16.02 -20.01 -1.74
C GLN A 362 -15.23 -20.79 -2.81
N VAL A 363 -13.92 -20.88 -2.61
CA VAL A 363 -12.98 -21.53 -3.53
C VAL A 363 -11.90 -22.27 -2.73
N ALA A 364 -11.25 -23.26 -3.35
CA ALA A 364 -10.05 -23.87 -2.78
C ALA A 364 -8.84 -22.98 -3.07
N ALA A 365 -8.31 -22.31 -2.04
CA ALA A 365 -7.14 -21.44 -2.18
C ALA A 365 -5.86 -22.26 -2.41
N VAL A 366 -5.04 -21.78 -3.34
CA VAL A 366 -3.69 -22.30 -3.67
C VAL A 366 -2.63 -21.32 -3.17
N ASP A 367 -2.84 -20.02 -3.37
CA ASP A 367 -1.92 -18.96 -2.97
C ASP A 367 -2.74 -17.67 -2.76
N THR A 368 -2.72 -17.10 -1.56
CA THR A 368 -3.53 -15.91 -1.22
C THR A 368 -2.84 -14.59 -1.57
N THR A 369 -1.62 -14.66 -2.13
CA THR A 369 -0.85 -13.49 -2.54
C THR A 369 -1.62 -12.64 -3.56
N ALA A 370 -1.56 -11.32 -3.41
CA ALA A 370 -2.23 -10.33 -4.26
C ALA A 370 -3.78 -10.41 -4.26
N ALA A 371 -4.45 -11.15 -3.38
CA ALA A 371 -5.92 -11.15 -3.29
C ALA A 371 -6.47 -9.75 -2.99
N GLY A 372 -5.88 -9.06 -2.00
CA GLY A 372 -6.24 -7.68 -1.64
C GLY A 372 -5.92 -6.68 -2.76
N ASP A 373 -4.78 -6.85 -3.44
CA ASP A 373 -4.40 -6.00 -4.58
C ASP A 373 -5.35 -6.21 -5.77
N THR A 374 -5.78 -7.45 -6.00
CA THR A 374 -6.77 -7.79 -7.02
C THR A 374 -8.10 -7.12 -6.70
N PHE A 375 -8.57 -7.23 -5.45
CA PHE A 375 -9.78 -6.56 -4.99
C PHE A 375 -9.69 -5.05 -5.20
N ALA A 376 -8.61 -4.41 -4.74
CA ALA A 376 -8.44 -2.96 -4.83
C ALA A 376 -8.39 -2.45 -6.28
N GLY A 377 -7.65 -3.13 -7.16
CA GLY A 377 -7.56 -2.76 -8.58
C GLY A 377 -8.88 -2.96 -9.32
N TYR A 378 -9.57 -4.10 -9.14
CA TYR A 378 -10.89 -4.32 -9.73
C TYR A 378 -11.92 -3.33 -9.19
N PHE A 379 -11.90 -3.07 -7.88
CA PHE A 379 -12.79 -2.09 -7.28
C PHE A 379 -12.53 -0.71 -7.90
N ALA A 380 -11.29 -0.25 -8.00
CA ALA A 380 -10.97 1.04 -8.63
C ALA A 380 -11.43 1.12 -10.09
N ALA A 381 -11.18 0.09 -10.89
CA ALA A 381 -11.56 0.05 -12.31
C ALA A 381 -13.07 0.15 -12.55
N LEU A 382 -13.89 -0.39 -11.66
CA LEU A 382 -15.34 -0.53 -11.80
C LEU A 382 -16.11 0.59 -11.07
N ALA A 383 -15.54 1.79 -10.99
CA ALA A 383 -16.11 2.93 -10.27
C ALA A 383 -17.43 3.46 -10.83
N ASP A 384 -17.75 3.16 -12.08
CA ASP A 384 -19.01 3.49 -12.76
C ASP A 384 -20.15 2.53 -12.40
N LEU A 385 -19.86 1.37 -11.80
CA LEU A 385 -20.88 0.39 -11.42
C LEU A 385 -21.51 0.73 -10.06
N PRO A 386 -22.80 0.35 -9.86
CA PRO A 386 -23.41 0.39 -8.54
C PRO A 386 -22.62 -0.41 -7.51
N LEU A 387 -22.55 0.08 -6.27
CA LEU A 387 -21.72 -0.48 -5.21
C LEU A 387 -21.87 -2.01 -5.03
N PRO A 388 -23.09 -2.61 -4.98
CA PRO A 388 -23.22 -4.05 -4.84
C PRO A 388 -22.55 -4.83 -5.98
N GLN A 389 -22.72 -4.37 -7.23
CA GLN A 389 -22.11 -5.01 -8.39
C GLN A 389 -20.58 -4.83 -8.40
N ARG A 390 -20.10 -3.64 -7.99
CA ARG A 390 -18.69 -3.30 -7.86
C ARG A 390 -17.99 -4.20 -6.82
N LEU A 391 -18.58 -4.32 -5.63
CA LEU A 391 -18.09 -5.20 -4.55
C LEU A 391 -18.06 -6.66 -4.99
N ARG A 392 -19.17 -7.16 -5.56
CA ARG A 392 -19.28 -8.54 -6.02
C ARG A 392 -18.21 -8.90 -7.04
N ARG A 393 -17.99 -8.05 -8.06
CA ARG A 393 -16.97 -8.29 -9.09
C ARG A 393 -15.55 -8.23 -8.55
N ALA A 394 -15.26 -7.30 -7.64
CA ALA A 394 -13.96 -7.22 -6.98
C ALA A 394 -13.68 -8.45 -6.10
N LEU A 395 -14.70 -8.93 -5.36
CA LEU A 395 -14.60 -10.17 -4.58
C LEU A 395 -14.46 -11.41 -5.46
N ASP A 396 -15.25 -11.54 -6.53
CA ASP A 396 -15.13 -12.65 -7.48
C ASP A 396 -13.73 -12.69 -8.13
N ALA A 397 -13.16 -11.52 -8.45
CA ALA A 397 -11.80 -11.43 -8.97
C ALA A 397 -10.74 -11.89 -7.94
N ALA A 398 -10.86 -11.45 -6.69
CA ALA A 398 -9.99 -11.88 -5.61
C ALA A 398 -10.11 -13.39 -5.35
N SER A 399 -11.34 -13.93 -5.33
CA SER A 399 -11.60 -15.38 -5.22
C SER A 399 -10.98 -16.16 -6.37
N LEU A 400 -10.98 -15.65 -7.61
CA LEU A 400 -10.29 -16.32 -8.72
C LEU A 400 -8.77 -16.24 -8.58
N ALA A 401 -8.23 -15.09 -8.17
CA ALA A 401 -6.78 -14.91 -7.99
C ALA A 401 -6.22 -15.95 -7.03
N VAL A 402 -6.89 -16.20 -5.89
CA VAL A 402 -6.37 -17.14 -4.89
C VAL A 402 -6.34 -18.61 -5.34
N THR A 403 -6.96 -18.95 -6.47
CA THR A 403 -6.92 -20.33 -7.03
C THR A 403 -5.70 -20.60 -7.89
N ARG A 404 -4.83 -19.60 -8.11
CA ARG A 404 -3.66 -19.69 -8.97
C ARG A 404 -2.41 -19.24 -8.21
N PRO A 405 -1.24 -19.84 -8.46
CA PRO A 405 0.00 -19.41 -7.81
C PRO A 405 0.48 -18.03 -8.29
N GLY A 406 1.12 -17.30 -7.39
CA GLY A 406 1.83 -16.04 -7.67
C GLY A 406 0.99 -14.77 -7.47
N ALA A 407 1.67 -13.63 -7.43
CA ALA A 407 1.07 -12.31 -7.21
C ALA A 407 0.39 -11.77 -8.48
N SER A 408 1.07 -10.91 -9.25
CA SER A 408 0.55 -10.34 -10.51
C SER A 408 0.12 -11.40 -11.54
N THR A 409 0.74 -12.59 -11.52
CA THR A 409 0.42 -13.70 -12.44
C THR A 409 -0.90 -14.39 -12.16
N SER A 410 -1.47 -14.28 -10.95
CA SER A 410 -2.74 -14.94 -10.59
C SER A 410 -3.97 -14.10 -10.96
N ILE A 411 -3.80 -12.78 -11.08
CA ILE A 411 -4.86 -11.80 -11.31
C ILE A 411 -5.69 -12.17 -12.56
N PRO A 412 -7.01 -12.36 -12.44
CA PRO A 412 -7.84 -12.79 -13.57
C PRO A 412 -8.06 -11.68 -14.60
N MET A 413 -8.44 -12.09 -15.82
CA MET A 413 -8.97 -11.18 -16.83
C MET A 413 -10.45 -10.88 -16.56
N ARG A 414 -10.94 -9.71 -17.00
CA ARG A 414 -12.36 -9.33 -16.91
C ARG A 414 -13.30 -10.43 -17.40
N ALA A 415 -12.96 -11.07 -18.52
CA ALA A 415 -13.78 -12.14 -19.10
C ALA A 415 -13.91 -13.37 -18.18
N ASP A 416 -12.87 -13.70 -17.40
CA ASP A 416 -12.92 -14.79 -16.42
C ASP A 416 -13.90 -14.45 -15.29
N VAL A 417 -13.84 -13.21 -14.80
CA VAL A 417 -14.72 -12.72 -13.73
C VAL A 417 -16.17 -12.63 -14.21
N GLU A 418 -16.41 -12.06 -15.39
CA GLU A 418 -17.76 -11.96 -15.96
C GLU A 418 -18.35 -13.33 -16.34
N ALA A 419 -17.51 -14.35 -16.59
CA ALA A 419 -18.00 -15.71 -16.78
C ALA A 419 -18.68 -16.29 -15.52
N LEU A 420 -18.34 -15.78 -14.31
CA LEU A 420 -18.97 -16.19 -13.06
C LEU A 420 -20.41 -15.67 -12.90
N ASP A 421 -20.79 -14.59 -13.62
CA ASP A 421 -22.17 -14.09 -13.63
C ASP A 421 -23.16 -15.14 -14.17
N ARG A 422 -22.68 -16.11 -14.96
CA ARG A 422 -23.49 -17.23 -15.48
C ARG A 422 -23.74 -18.33 -14.45
N TYR A 423 -22.99 -18.33 -13.34
CA TYR A 423 -23.11 -19.28 -12.24
C TYR A 423 -23.05 -18.50 -10.91
N PRO A 424 -24.10 -17.73 -10.59
CA PRO A 424 -24.15 -16.98 -9.35
C PRO A 424 -23.97 -17.96 -8.18
N GLY A 425 -23.11 -17.58 -7.23
CA GLY A 425 -22.97 -18.30 -5.96
C GLY A 425 -24.29 -18.32 -5.16
N PRO A 426 -24.30 -18.86 -3.94
CA PRO A 426 -25.47 -18.78 -3.08
C PRO A 426 -25.92 -17.31 -2.90
N PRO A 427 -27.23 -17.04 -2.78
CA PRO A 427 -27.78 -15.69 -2.79
C PRO A 427 -27.21 -14.80 -1.69
N GLU A 428 -26.94 -13.52 -2.02
CA GLU A 428 -26.49 -12.48 -1.09
C GLU A 428 -27.47 -12.29 0.08
N GLN A 429 -26.95 -12.27 1.31
CA GLN A 429 -27.70 -11.78 2.48
C GLN A 429 -27.43 -10.28 2.63
N ILE A 430 -28.24 -9.45 1.97
CA ILE A 430 -28.28 -8.01 2.24
C ILE A 430 -29.20 -7.80 3.45
N SER A 431 -28.63 -7.78 4.64
CA SER A 431 -29.35 -7.48 5.87
C SER A 431 -29.48 -5.96 6.03
N ALA A 432 -30.56 -5.38 5.50
CA ALA A 432 -30.97 -4.03 5.86
C ALA A 432 -31.67 -4.07 7.23
N GLU A 433 -30.95 -3.84 8.32
CA GLU A 433 -31.59 -3.55 9.60
C GLU A 433 -32.13 -2.11 9.57
N ALA A 434 -33.36 -1.98 9.09
CA ALA A 434 -34.16 -0.79 9.31
C ALA A 434 -34.62 -0.77 10.78
N GLY A 435 -34.21 0.27 11.52
CA GLY A 435 -34.67 0.52 12.88
C GLY A 435 -36.19 0.58 12.95
N SER A 436 -36.80 -0.40 13.63
CA SER A 436 -38.21 -0.44 13.94
C SER A 436 -38.46 0.36 15.22
N GLU A 437 -38.95 1.59 15.09
CA GLU A 437 -39.65 2.30 16.16
C GLU A 437 -40.86 1.46 16.61
N ALA A 438 -40.95 1.22 17.92
CA ALA A 438 -42.04 0.50 18.54
C ALA A 438 -43.35 1.30 18.44
N PRO A 439 -44.50 0.67 18.10
CA PRO A 439 -45.77 1.37 18.14
C PRO A 439 -46.32 1.44 19.58
N GLU A 440 -46.82 2.62 19.94
CA GLU A 440 -47.57 2.88 21.17
C GLU A 440 -48.76 1.92 21.31
N GLU A 441 -48.84 1.22 22.46
CA GLU A 441 -49.98 0.41 22.86
C GLU A 441 -51.20 1.30 23.14
N ASN A 442 -52.20 1.19 22.28
CA ASN A 442 -53.51 1.79 22.46
C ASN A 442 -54.38 0.83 23.31
N THR A 443 -54.51 1.12 24.59
CA THR A 443 -55.36 0.38 25.53
C THR A 443 -56.83 0.58 25.18
N VAL A 444 -57.49 -0.47 24.69
CA VAL A 444 -58.96 -0.53 24.59
C VAL A 444 -59.48 -1.63 25.53
N GLU A 445 -60.21 -1.19 26.55
CA GLU A 445 -61.02 -1.99 27.46
C GLU A 445 -61.97 -2.94 26.72
N ARG A 446 -62.10 -4.18 27.19
CA ARG A 446 -63.34 -4.98 27.10
C ARG A 446 -63.42 -6.07 28.17
N THR A 447 -64.00 -5.67 29.30
CA THR A 447 -65.17 -6.26 29.98
C THR A 447 -65.34 -7.80 30.02
N THR A 448 -65.17 -8.35 31.24
CA THR A 448 -65.94 -9.42 31.92
C THR A 448 -66.03 -10.84 31.32
N ARG A 449 -65.47 -11.83 32.02
CA ARG A 449 -66.13 -12.57 33.13
C ARG A 449 -65.14 -13.36 33.94
#